data_AF-A0A3D6DVZ8-F1
#
_entry.id   AF-A0A3D6DVZ8-F1
#
_cell.length_a   1.000
_cell.length_b   1.000
_cell.length_c   1.000
_cell.angle_alpha   90.00
_cell.angle_beta   90.00
_cell.angle_gamma   90.00
#
_symmetry.space_group_name_H-M   'P 1'
#
loop_
_entity.id
_entity.type
_entity.pdbx_description
1 polymer ?
#
loop_
_entity_poly.entity_id
_entity_poly.type
_entity_poly.pdbx_seq_one_letter_code
_entity_poly.pdbx_strand_id
1 'polypeptide(L)'
;EDFHDLIDARYERTSTLLTSNLHFDEWGAAFPNKLMGAATLDRLCDRAYQIILDGETRRKPRPMPEATTPGRTTAVHDAAKSSTATR
;
A
#
# COMPACT_ATOMS: atom_id res chain seq x y z
N GLU A 1 -5.33 -20.24 10.13
CA GLU A 1 -5.81 -20.73 11.43
C GLU A 1 -4.89 -20.21 12.53
N ASP A 2 -3.57 -20.17 12.30
CA ASP A 2 -2.55 -19.61 13.20
C ASP A 2 -2.87 -18.26 13.87
N PHE A 3 -3.48 -17.32 13.14
CA PHE A 3 -3.86 -16.03 13.73
C PHE A 3 -4.96 -16.19 14.80
N HIS A 4 -5.94 -17.06 14.57
CA HIS A 4 -6.98 -17.34 15.55
C HIS A 4 -6.37 -17.94 16.82
N ASP A 5 -5.51 -18.95 16.66
CA ASP A 5 -4.86 -19.64 17.78
C ASP A 5 -3.99 -18.69 18.60
N LEU A 6 -3.31 -17.75 17.94
CA LEU A 6 -2.56 -16.68 18.61
C LEU A 6 -3.46 -15.77 19.43
N ILE A 7 -4.60 -15.35 18.88
CA ILE A 7 -5.56 -14.49 19.61
C ILE A 7 -6.16 -15.27 20.78
N ASP A 8 -6.56 -16.53 20.59
CA ASP A 8 -7.11 -17.38 21.65
C ASP A 8 -6.11 -17.58 22.80
N ALA A 9 -4.84 -17.84 22.49
CA ALA A 9 -3.78 -17.99 23.49
C ALA A 9 -3.50 -16.70 24.29
N ARG A 10 -3.83 -15.52 23.75
CA ARG A 10 -3.62 -14.20 24.40
C ARG A 10 -4.86 -13.67 25.11
N TYR A 11 -6.04 -14.11 24.70
CA TYR A 11 -7.32 -13.68 25.23
C TYR A 11 -7.35 -13.82 26.76
N GLU A 12 -7.76 -12.76 27.46
CA GLU A 12 -7.79 -12.64 28.93
C GLU A 12 -6.45 -12.86 29.67
N ARG A 13 -5.33 -13.05 28.96
CA ARG A 13 -4.01 -13.28 29.57
C ARG A 13 -3.06 -12.11 29.42
N THR A 14 -3.14 -11.36 28.32
CA THR A 14 -2.22 -10.26 28.02
C THR A 14 -2.84 -9.22 27.10
N SER A 15 -2.45 -7.96 27.26
CA SER A 15 -2.91 -6.86 26.40
C SER A 15 -2.41 -7.03 24.97
N THR A 16 -3.29 -6.83 23.98
CA THR A 16 -2.93 -6.93 22.56
C THR A 16 -3.23 -5.62 21.86
N LEU A 17 -2.24 -5.08 21.15
CA LEU A 17 -2.40 -3.91 20.28
C LEU A 17 -2.42 -4.39 18.83
N LEU A 18 -3.47 -4.00 18.10
CA LEU A 18 -3.66 -4.33 16.70
C LEU A 18 -3.87 -3.03 15.90
N THR A 19 -3.20 -2.91 14.77
CA THR A 19 -3.41 -1.82 13.81
C THR A 19 -3.91 -2.41 12.51
N SER A 20 -4.98 -1.86 11.95
CA SER A 20 -5.52 -2.24 10.66
C SER A 20 -5.71 -1.00 9.79
N ASN A 21 -5.54 -1.16 8.48
CA ASN A 21 -5.95 -0.17 7.49
C ASN A 21 -7.40 -0.38 7.03
N LEU A 22 -8.06 -1.45 7.48
CA LEU A 22 -9.46 -1.74 7.18
C LEU A 22 -10.37 -1.14 8.26
N HIS A 23 -11.49 -0.59 7.84
CA HIS A 23 -12.57 -0.24 8.76
C HIS A 23 -13.16 -1.51 9.39
N PHE A 24 -13.70 -1.39 10.60
CA PHE A 24 -14.23 -2.53 11.36
C PHE A 24 -15.25 -3.36 10.56
N ASP A 25 -16.14 -2.68 9.83
CA ASP A 25 -17.19 -3.31 9.00
C ASP A 25 -16.60 -4.19 7.87
N GLU A 26 -15.35 -3.97 7.49
CA GLU A 26 -14.64 -4.73 6.46
C GLU A 26 -13.90 -5.95 7.04
N TRP A 27 -13.72 -6.03 8.36
CA TRP A 27 -12.88 -7.08 8.95
C TRP A 27 -13.50 -8.47 8.75
N GLY A 28 -14.83 -8.59 8.76
CA GLY A 28 -15.50 -9.85 8.45
C GLY A 28 -15.14 -10.38 7.05
N ALA A 29 -14.86 -9.50 6.10
CA ALA A 29 -14.44 -9.86 4.74
C ALA A 29 -12.98 -10.36 4.68
N ALA A 30 -12.12 -9.86 5.57
CA ALA A 30 -10.69 -10.17 5.61
C ALA A 30 -10.37 -11.65 5.95
N PHE A 31 -11.29 -12.36 6.59
CA PHE A 31 -11.12 -13.77 6.92
C PHE A 31 -11.64 -14.68 5.79
N PRO A 32 -10.81 -15.62 5.30
CA PRO A 32 -11.24 -16.64 4.33
C PRO A 32 -12.33 -17.56 4.91
N ASN A 33 -12.16 -18.00 6.17
CA ASN A 33 -13.16 -18.77 6.90
C ASN A 33 -13.97 -17.83 7.80
N LYS A 34 -15.26 -17.63 7.46
CA LYS A 34 -16.14 -16.70 8.19
C LYS A 34 -16.41 -17.11 9.63
N LEU A 35 -16.50 -18.41 9.92
CA LEU A 35 -16.75 -18.89 11.27
C LEU A 35 -15.56 -18.58 12.19
N MET A 36 -14.35 -18.89 11.72
CA MET A 36 -13.12 -18.58 12.46
C MET A 36 -12.89 -17.07 12.56
N GLY A 37 -13.20 -16.31 11.50
CA GLY A 37 -13.16 -14.86 11.53
C GLY A 37 -14.06 -14.28 12.62
N ALA A 38 -15.33 -14.67 12.65
CA ALA A 38 -16.28 -14.23 13.67
C ALA A 38 -15.80 -14.56 15.10
N ALA A 39 -15.31 -15.78 15.33
CA ALA A 39 -14.79 -16.20 16.63
C ALA A 39 -13.51 -15.44 17.04
N THR A 40 -12.66 -15.06 16.07
CA THR A 40 -11.47 -14.24 16.32
C THR A 40 -11.86 -12.80 16.65
N LEU A 41 -12.81 -12.24 15.90
CA LEU A 41 -13.32 -10.88 16.11
C LEU A 41 -13.99 -10.73 17.47
N ASP A 42 -14.79 -11.72 17.87
CA ASP A 42 -15.42 -11.76 19.19
C ASP A 42 -14.40 -11.58 20.32
N ARG A 43 -13.31 -12.36 20.31
CA ARG A 43 -12.22 -12.26 21.28
C ARG A 43 -11.42 -10.95 21.19
N LEU A 44 -11.25 -10.41 19.98
CA LEU A 44 -10.52 -9.15 19.78
C LEU A 44 -11.31 -7.93 20.24
N CYS A 45 -12.62 -7.96 20.10
CA CYS A 45 -13.53 -6.86 20.44
C CYS A 45 -13.96 -6.90 21.90
N ASP A 46 -13.96 -8.09 22.52
CA ASP A 46 -14.19 -8.20 23.94
C ASP A 46 -13.13 -7.40 24.73
N ARG A 47 -13.62 -6.51 25.61
CA ARG A 47 -12.82 -5.60 26.46
C ARG A 47 -11.81 -4.71 25.69
N ALA A 48 -12.07 -4.43 24.43
CA ALA A 48 -11.19 -3.60 23.60
C ALA A 48 -11.56 -2.12 23.58
N TYR A 49 -10.56 -1.29 23.32
CA TYR A 49 -10.74 0.12 22.97
C TYR A 49 -10.49 0.29 21.47
N GLN A 50 -11.51 0.76 20.75
CA GLN A 50 -11.38 1.07 19.33
C GLN A 50 -10.96 2.54 19.16
N ILE A 51 -9.86 2.76 18.45
CA ILE A 51 -9.36 4.08 18.10
C ILE A 51 -9.31 4.19 16.58
N ILE A 52 -10.13 5.06 16.02
CA ILE A 52 -10.12 5.39 14.59
C ILE A 52 -9.09 6.50 14.37
N LEU A 53 -8.15 6.25 13.45
CA LEU A 53 -7.07 7.19 13.14
C LEU A 53 -7.32 7.79 11.75
N ASP A 54 -7.73 9.05 11.74
CA ASP A 54 -7.96 9.83 10.52
C ASP A 54 -6.86 10.86 10.28
N GLY A 55 -6.69 11.28 9.03
CA GLY A 55 -5.81 12.37 8.63
C GLY A 55 -4.81 12.01 7.54
N GLU A 56 -3.94 12.97 7.23
CA GLU A 56 -2.95 12.82 6.17
C GLU A 56 -1.83 11.83 6.53
N THR A 57 -1.32 11.13 5.52
CA THR A 57 -0.16 10.25 5.69
C THR A 57 1.04 11.05 6.16
N ARG A 58 1.67 10.59 7.25
CA ARG A 58 2.96 11.15 7.72
C ARG A 58 4.15 10.66 6.90
N ARG A 59 3.94 9.73 5.96
CA ARG A 59 5.02 9.20 5.13
C ARG A 59 5.40 10.26 4.09
N LYS A 60 6.66 10.69 4.08
CA LYS A 60 7.19 11.49 2.98
C LYS A 60 7.27 10.60 1.73
N PRO A 61 6.78 11.05 0.57
CA PRO A 61 7.03 10.37 -0.69
C PRO A 61 8.54 10.16 -0.84
N ARG A 62 8.96 8.93 -1.13
CA ARG A 62 10.36 8.67 -1.45
C ARG A 62 10.68 9.45 -2.73
N PRO A 63 11.76 10.24 -2.79
CA PRO A 63 12.13 10.91 -4.02
C PRO A 63 12.26 9.85 -5.10
N MET A 64 11.45 9.98 -6.16
CA MET A 64 11.59 9.13 -7.34
C MET A 64 13.00 9.39 -7.88
N PRO A 65 13.82 8.35 -8.15
CA PRO A 65 15.06 8.57 -8.85
C PRO A 65 14.72 9.28 -10.16
N GLU A 66 15.26 10.48 -10.32
CA GLU A 66 15.03 11.34 -11.46
C GLU A 66 15.30 10.52 -12.73
N ALA A 67 14.28 10.36 -13.58
CA ALA A 67 14.46 9.69 -14.85
C ALA A 67 15.45 10.53 -15.66
N THR A 68 16.71 10.10 -15.68
CA THR A 68 17.74 10.64 -16.55
C THR A 68 17.21 10.59 -17.98
N THR A 69 16.67 11.72 -18.44
CA THR A 69 16.32 11.90 -19.84
C THR A 69 17.64 11.99 -20.59
N PRO A 70 17.99 11.04 -21.48
CA PRO A 70 19.22 11.13 -22.23
C PRO A 70 19.12 12.35 -23.15
N GLY A 71 20.15 13.19 -23.07
CA GLY A 71 20.23 14.49 -23.71
C GLY A 71 19.75 14.49 -25.16
N ARG A 72 18.90 15.47 -25.47
CA ARG A 72 18.64 15.90 -26.84
C ARG A 72 19.90 16.59 -27.36
N THR A 73 20.85 15.82 -27.87
CA THR A 73 21.95 16.36 -28.70
C THR A 73 21.34 16.76 -30.04
N THR A 74 21.31 18.07 -30.27
CA THR A 74 21.08 18.67 -31.58
C THR A 74 22.17 18.18 -32.54
N ALA A 75 21.88 17.14 -33.32
CA ALA A 75 22.67 16.79 -34.49
C ALA A 75 22.22 17.70 -35.64
N VAL A 76 23.01 18.75 -35.86
CA VAL A 76 22.97 19.61 -37.03
C VAL A 76 23.35 18.72 -38.23
N HIS A 77 22.38 18.31 -39.02
CA HIS A 77 22.66 17.69 -40.33
C HIS A 77 22.88 18.80 -41.35
N ASP A 78 24.15 19.20 -41.46
CA ASP A 78 24.73 19.66 -42.71
C ASP A 78 24.68 18.49 -43.71
N ALA A 79 23.90 18.65 -44.77
CA ALA A 79 23.95 17.77 -45.92
C ALA A 79 23.64 18.59 -47.16
N ALA A 80 24.72 19.06 -47.77
CA ALA A 80 24.76 19.63 -49.10
C ALA A 80 23.98 18.78 -50.10
N LYS A 81 23.06 19.41 -50.83
CA LYS A 81 22.79 19.03 -52.22
C LYS A 81 22.78 20.27 -53.10
N SER A 82 23.74 20.25 -54.00
CA SER A 82 24.10 21.22 -55.00
C SER A 82 22.93 21.57 -55.91
N SER A 83 22.91 22.84 -56.29
CA SER A 83 22.01 23.45 -57.25
C SER A 83 22.41 23.12 -58.70
N THR A 84 21.43 23.27 -59.60
CA THR A 84 21.55 23.58 -61.05
C THR A 84 21.49 22.42 -62.06
N ALA A 85 20.40 22.37 -62.85
CA ALA A 85 20.47 22.46 -64.32
C ALA A 85 19.07 22.63 -64.95
N THR A 86 18.92 23.75 -65.65
CA THR A 86 17.85 24.19 -66.54
C THR A 86 17.76 23.34 -67.83
N ARG A 87 16.55 22.93 -68.22
CA ARG A 87 15.89 23.12 -69.54
C ARG A 87 14.78 22.10 -69.76
#